data_AF-A0A972HH30-F1
#
_entry.id   AF-A0A972HH30-F1
#
_cell.length_a   1.000
_cell.length_b   1.000
_cell.length_c   1.000
_cell.angle_alpha   90.00
_cell.angle_beta   90.00
_cell.angle_gamma   90.00
#
_symmetry.space_group_name_H-M   'P 1'
#
loop_
_entity.id
_entity.type
_entity.pdbx_description
1 polymer ?
#
loop_
_entity_poly.entity_id
_entity_poly.type
_entity_poly.pdbx_seq_one_letter_code
_entity_poly.pdbx_strand_id
1 'polypeptide(L)'
;MTDAGVPPDPNPTAATTSTVVLAVDGVEIIADPNRMLLDVLRLNGFVSVKDGCSPQGQCGCCTVLVDGAPRVACVTPVRRMKGKTITTVDGLAPDRRNLWAEALTASGGSQCGFCTPGIICRLEGVAMKGADLTDRDVVDKALLAHLCRCTGWQTIREAATAVAIGARNPERQPLDNEAAARRAFIEGGAPQLVGPEVALGRGGFAADTAPHDALVAVPDGDGWFVGADLDAARVGAGKVQGRRSTVRAEPPLSVPAGDWVHTLRTCWIEPAYLETDAVWCEPGGEPVGPLLNGGAFGAKSDDSLRDVAKRLACEHGRCVKVVYDREDVVARGTATRRRWNR
;
A
#
# COMPACT_ATOMS: atom_id res chain seq x y z
N MET A 1 34.00 -33.30 36.18
CA MET A 1 32.90 -33.50 35.21
C MET A 1 33.14 -32.56 34.07
N THR A 2 33.82 -33.06 33.04
CA THR A 2 34.25 -32.31 31.86
C THR A 2 33.18 -32.41 30.79
N ASP A 3 32.74 -31.26 30.30
CA ASP A 3 31.72 -31.07 29.29
C ASP A 3 32.20 -31.64 27.95
N ALA A 4 31.52 -32.66 27.44
CA ALA A 4 31.85 -33.32 26.19
C ALA A 4 31.20 -32.54 25.04
N GLY A 5 32.02 -31.77 24.32
CA GLY A 5 31.62 -31.02 23.14
C GLY A 5 30.99 -31.90 22.06
N VAL A 6 29.82 -31.48 21.59
CA VAL A 6 29.15 -32.04 20.40
C VAL A 6 30.00 -31.69 19.17
N PRO A 7 30.40 -32.66 18.33
CA PRO A 7 31.18 -32.36 17.13
C PRO A 7 30.32 -31.61 16.09
N PRO A 8 30.88 -30.66 15.34
CA PRO A 8 30.16 -29.96 14.28
C PRO A 8 29.82 -30.93 13.13
N ASP A 9 28.59 -30.82 12.64
CA ASP A 9 28.04 -31.63 11.55
C ASP A 9 28.82 -31.37 10.23
N PRO A 10 29.46 -32.39 9.62
CA PRO A 10 30.28 -32.21 8.43
C PRO A 10 29.43 -32.39 7.16
N ASN A 11 28.48 -31.48 6.92
CA ASN A 11 27.96 -31.21 5.57
C ASN A 11 26.94 -30.06 5.57
N PRO A 12 27.23 -28.89 4.97
CA PRO A 12 26.16 -28.02 4.50
C PRO A 12 25.61 -28.66 3.21
N THR A 13 24.69 -29.61 3.36
CA THR A 13 23.93 -30.11 2.20
C THR A 13 23.27 -28.92 1.52
N ALA A 14 23.61 -28.70 0.25
CA ALA A 14 23.00 -27.70 -0.62
C ALA A 14 21.48 -27.77 -0.48
N ALA A 15 20.89 -26.73 0.13
CA ALA A 15 19.45 -26.62 0.27
C ALA A 15 18.85 -26.72 -1.13
N THR A 16 18.14 -27.81 -1.41
CA THR A 16 17.35 -27.93 -2.62
C THR A 16 16.28 -26.86 -2.51
N THR A 17 16.43 -25.76 -3.26
CA THR A 17 15.51 -24.62 -3.21
C THR A 17 14.17 -25.10 -3.79
N SER A 18 13.31 -25.66 -2.93
CA SER A 18 11.97 -26.05 -3.35
C SER A 18 11.25 -24.80 -3.83
N THR A 19 10.83 -24.75 -5.09
CA THR A 19 10.04 -23.66 -5.66
C THR A 19 8.57 -24.04 -5.69
N VAL A 20 7.69 -23.04 -5.75
CA VAL A 20 6.25 -23.21 -5.94
C VAL A 20 5.83 -22.48 -7.19
N VAL A 21 5.04 -23.13 -8.05
CA VAL A 21 4.37 -22.49 -9.18
C VAL A 21 3.06 -21.88 -8.70
N LEU A 22 2.88 -20.58 -8.94
CA LEU A 22 1.65 -19.84 -8.68
C LEU A 22 0.96 -19.53 -10.00
N ALA A 23 -0.36 -19.70 -10.06
CA ALA A 23 -1.17 -19.19 -11.16
C ALA A 23 -1.74 -17.82 -10.76
N VAL A 24 -1.29 -16.75 -11.41
CA VAL A 24 -1.68 -15.36 -11.12
C VAL A 24 -2.20 -14.71 -12.39
N ASP A 25 -3.47 -14.30 -12.41
CA ASP A 25 -4.11 -13.66 -13.56
C ASP A 25 -3.92 -14.45 -14.88
N GLY A 26 -3.87 -15.78 -14.79
CA GLY A 26 -3.66 -16.69 -15.92
C GLY A 26 -2.20 -16.91 -16.32
N VAL A 27 -1.24 -16.29 -15.62
CA VAL A 27 0.21 -16.45 -15.84
C VAL A 27 0.82 -17.30 -14.74
N GLU A 28 1.76 -18.17 -15.09
CA GLU A 28 2.53 -18.96 -14.13
C GLU A 28 3.76 -18.21 -13.62
N ILE A 29 3.95 -18.21 -12.30
CA ILE A 29 5.10 -17.59 -11.63
C ILE A 29 5.81 -18.64 -10.79
N ILE A 30 7.12 -18.80 -11.00
CA ILE A 30 7.98 -19.62 -10.14
C ILE A 30 8.42 -18.76 -8.96
N ALA A 31 8.10 -19.20 -7.74
CA ALA A 31 8.30 -18.42 -6.53
C ALA A 31 8.99 -19.22 -5.42
N ASP A 32 9.75 -18.50 -4.59
CA ASP A 32 10.27 -19.04 -3.32
C ASP A 32 9.12 -19.22 -2.31
N PRO A 33 8.89 -20.44 -1.79
CA PRO A 33 7.84 -20.73 -0.81
C PRO A 33 7.96 -19.96 0.51
N ASN A 34 9.15 -19.43 0.84
CA ASN A 34 9.41 -18.70 2.08
C ASN A 34 9.03 -17.22 2.00
N ARG A 35 8.81 -16.68 0.80
CA ARG A 35 8.41 -15.28 0.62
C ARG A 35 6.92 -15.08 0.90
N MET A 36 6.55 -13.83 1.15
CA MET A 36 5.15 -13.43 1.22
C MET A 36 4.60 -13.21 -0.18
N LEU A 37 3.31 -13.45 -0.35
CA LEU A 37 2.63 -13.35 -1.64
C LEU A 37 2.76 -11.94 -2.24
N LEU A 38 2.66 -10.89 -1.41
CA LEU A 38 2.83 -9.51 -1.89
C LEU A 38 4.18 -9.28 -2.57
N ASP A 39 5.26 -9.75 -1.95
CA ASP A 39 6.62 -9.53 -2.47
C ASP A 39 6.82 -10.24 -3.81
N VAL A 40 6.28 -11.46 -3.93
CA VAL A 40 6.30 -12.21 -5.20
C VAL A 40 5.48 -11.51 -6.27
N LEU A 41 4.25 -11.08 -5.97
CA LEU A 41 3.39 -10.38 -6.92
C LEU A 41 4.06 -9.09 -7.42
N ARG A 42 4.58 -8.26 -6.52
CA ARG A 42 5.21 -6.99 -6.91
C ARG A 42 6.52 -7.18 -7.66
N LEU A 43 7.35 -8.15 -7.29
CA LEU A 43 8.54 -8.52 -8.07
C LEU A 43 8.20 -9.06 -9.46
N ASN A 44 6.97 -9.51 -9.71
CA ASN A 44 6.55 -9.96 -11.03
C ASN A 44 5.67 -8.91 -11.75
N GLY A 45 5.70 -7.64 -11.31
CA GLY A 45 5.06 -6.53 -12.00
C GLY A 45 3.58 -6.31 -11.70
N PHE A 46 2.98 -7.05 -10.76
CA PHE A 46 1.59 -6.87 -10.35
C PHE A 46 1.42 -5.67 -9.41
N VAL A 47 1.66 -4.46 -9.95
CA VAL A 47 1.74 -3.20 -9.18
C VAL A 47 0.39 -2.70 -8.66
N SER A 48 -0.74 -3.19 -9.17
CA SER A 48 -2.07 -2.87 -8.62
C SER A 48 -2.25 -3.40 -7.19
N VAL A 49 -1.48 -4.42 -6.81
CA VAL A 49 -1.41 -4.94 -5.44
C VAL A 49 -0.49 -4.06 -4.60
N LYS A 50 -1.07 -3.20 -3.76
CA LYS A 50 -0.34 -2.12 -3.09
C LYS A 50 0.34 -2.54 -1.80
N ASP A 51 1.62 -2.17 -1.66
CA ASP A 51 2.32 -2.22 -0.38
C ASP A 51 2.07 -0.93 0.40
N GLY A 52 1.15 -0.98 1.38
CA GLY A 52 0.95 0.12 2.32
C GLY A 52 1.55 -0.17 3.70
N CYS A 53 0.92 -1.08 4.46
CA CYS A 53 1.38 -1.42 5.81
C CYS A 53 2.19 -2.73 5.86
N SER A 54 2.74 -3.23 4.74
CA SER A 54 3.39 -4.55 4.76
C SER A 54 4.49 -4.61 5.82
N PRO A 55 4.62 -5.71 6.55
CA PRO A 55 3.86 -6.97 6.53
C PRO A 55 2.82 -7.06 7.66
N GLN A 56 2.21 -5.95 8.07
CA GLN A 56 1.32 -5.89 9.25
C GLN A 56 -0.09 -6.45 8.97
N GLY A 57 -0.52 -6.48 7.71
CA GLY A 57 -1.83 -7.00 7.31
C GLY A 57 -3.04 -6.16 7.74
N GLN A 58 -2.85 -4.88 8.05
CA GLN A 58 -3.88 -4.01 8.65
C GLN A 58 -4.66 -3.15 7.65
N CYS A 59 -4.04 -2.68 6.56
CA CYS A 59 -4.67 -1.70 5.67
C CYS A 59 -5.56 -2.31 4.57
N GLY A 60 -5.38 -3.59 4.25
CA GLY A 60 -6.10 -4.27 3.17
C GLY A 60 -5.70 -3.87 1.74
N CYS A 61 -4.78 -2.93 1.54
CA CYS A 61 -4.44 -2.41 0.20
C CYS A 61 -3.82 -3.47 -0.75
N CYS A 62 -3.25 -4.54 -0.18
CA CYS A 62 -2.71 -5.70 -0.92
C CYS A 62 -3.71 -6.86 -1.05
N THR A 63 -5.01 -6.61 -0.91
CA THR A 63 -6.01 -7.67 -1.04
C THR A 63 -6.09 -8.17 -2.48
N VAL A 64 -5.99 -9.49 -2.66
CA VAL A 64 -6.21 -10.22 -3.91
C VAL A 64 -7.30 -11.26 -3.70
N LEU A 65 -7.77 -11.91 -4.77
CA LEU A 65 -8.61 -13.09 -4.68
C LEU A 65 -7.75 -14.35 -4.75
N VAL A 66 -8.02 -15.31 -3.87
CA VAL A 66 -7.42 -16.65 -3.90
C VAL A 66 -8.58 -17.64 -3.97
N ASP A 67 -8.67 -18.36 -5.09
CA ASP A 67 -9.82 -19.22 -5.42
C ASP A 67 -11.16 -18.45 -5.27
N GLY A 68 -11.20 -17.19 -5.74
CA GLY A 68 -12.35 -16.29 -5.63
C GLY A 68 -12.60 -15.69 -4.23
N ALA A 69 -11.79 -16.02 -3.22
CA ALA A 69 -11.93 -15.49 -1.86
C ALA A 69 -10.93 -14.35 -1.57
N PRO A 70 -11.35 -13.23 -0.95
CA PRO A 70 -10.43 -12.15 -0.62
C PRO A 70 -9.35 -12.57 0.38
N ARG A 71 -8.10 -12.22 0.09
CA ARG A 71 -6.92 -12.54 0.90
C ARG A 71 -5.92 -11.39 0.93
N VAL A 72 -5.46 -11.01 2.11
CA VAL A 72 -4.41 -9.99 2.31
C VAL A 72 -3.04 -10.60 1.97
N ALA A 73 -2.38 -10.10 0.93
CA ALA A 73 -1.18 -10.75 0.38
C ALA A 73 0.07 -10.60 1.26
N CYS A 74 0.25 -9.47 1.97
CA CYS A 74 1.48 -9.21 2.74
C CYS A 74 1.69 -10.11 3.96
N VAL A 75 0.65 -10.82 4.41
CA VAL A 75 0.69 -11.79 5.51
C VAL A 75 0.36 -13.21 5.05
N THR A 76 0.39 -13.46 3.75
CA THR A 76 0.08 -14.75 3.14
C THR A 76 1.37 -15.37 2.59
N PRO A 77 1.92 -16.42 3.23
CA PRO A 77 3.11 -17.11 2.71
C PRO A 77 2.84 -17.85 1.40
N VAL A 78 3.78 -17.77 0.46
CA VAL A 78 3.70 -18.41 -0.87
C VAL A 78 3.47 -19.92 -0.78
N ARG A 79 4.10 -20.61 0.18
CA ARG A 79 3.89 -22.06 0.39
C ARG A 79 2.42 -22.47 0.59
N ARG A 80 1.56 -21.56 1.08
CA ARG A 80 0.12 -21.83 1.26
C ARG A 80 -0.68 -21.68 -0.02
N MET A 81 -0.10 -21.11 -1.07
CA MET A 81 -0.74 -20.80 -2.35
C MET A 81 -0.53 -21.90 -3.40
N LYS A 82 0.20 -22.97 -3.09
CA LYS A 82 0.41 -24.09 -4.00
C LYS A 82 -0.93 -24.67 -4.48
N GLY A 83 -1.11 -24.74 -5.80
CA GLY A 83 -2.32 -25.28 -6.44
C GLY A 83 -3.55 -24.37 -6.36
N LYS A 84 -3.37 -23.09 -5.98
CA LYS A 84 -4.45 -22.10 -5.91
C LYS A 84 -4.35 -21.11 -7.06
N THR A 85 -5.49 -20.57 -7.47
CA THR A 85 -5.56 -19.49 -8.46
C THR A 85 -5.62 -18.15 -7.74
N ILE A 86 -4.70 -17.26 -8.07
CA ILE A 86 -4.65 -15.90 -7.57
C ILE A 86 -5.17 -14.96 -8.66
N THR A 87 -6.08 -14.06 -8.29
CA THR A 87 -6.61 -13.04 -9.19
C THR A 87 -6.44 -11.67 -8.53
N THR A 88 -5.70 -10.78 -9.19
CA THR A 88 -5.58 -9.37 -8.81
C THR A 88 -6.75 -8.57 -9.39
N VAL A 89 -6.81 -7.26 -9.13
CA VAL A 89 -7.83 -6.41 -9.78
C VAL A 89 -7.67 -6.39 -11.30
N ASP A 90 -6.45 -6.54 -11.81
CA ASP A 90 -6.18 -6.54 -13.25
C ASP A 90 -6.67 -7.83 -13.91
N GLY A 91 -6.66 -8.96 -13.19
CA GLY A 91 -7.14 -10.26 -13.66
C GLY A 91 -8.65 -10.48 -13.54
N LEU A 92 -9.41 -9.51 -13.01
CA LEU A 92 -10.87 -9.56 -13.08
C LEU A 92 -11.34 -9.51 -14.53
N ALA A 93 -12.50 -10.12 -14.82
CA ALA A 93 -13.11 -10.03 -16.14
C ALA A 93 -13.25 -8.56 -16.56
N PRO A 94 -12.91 -8.18 -17.82
CA PRO A 94 -12.86 -6.78 -18.24
C PRO A 94 -14.13 -5.98 -17.90
N ASP A 95 -15.32 -6.55 -18.15
CA ASP A 95 -16.60 -5.90 -17.83
C ASP A 95 -16.77 -5.65 -16.33
N ARG A 96 -16.36 -6.60 -15.49
CA ARG A 96 -16.40 -6.45 -14.02
C ARG A 96 -15.41 -5.39 -13.55
N ARG A 97 -14.19 -5.42 -14.08
CA ARG A 97 -13.13 -4.46 -13.75
C ARG A 97 -13.54 -3.03 -14.12
N ASN A 98 -14.05 -2.84 -15.33
CA ASN A 98 -14.51 -1.54 -15.82
C ASN A 98 -15.71 -1.04 -15.01
N LEU A 99 -16.68 -1.90 -14.72
CA LEU A 99 -17.84 -1.55 -13.89
C LEU A 99 -17.44 -1.02 -12.51
N TRP A 100 -16.46 -1.65 -11.85
CA TRP A 100 -15.91 -1.17 -10.58
C TRP A 100 -15.21 0.18 -10.73
N ALA A 101 -14.30 0.30 -11.71
CA ALA A 101 -13.52 1.52 -11.92
C ALA A 101 -14.42 2.73 -12.20
N GLU A 102 -15.41 2.53 -13.06
CA GLU A 102 -16.44 3.51 -13.39
C GLU A 102 -17.28 3.90 -12.18
N ALA A 103 -17.84 2.93 -11.44
CA ALA A 103 -18.68 3.21 -10.27
C ALA A 103 -17.92 3.99 -9.19
N LEU A 104 -16.68 3.60 -8.90
CA LEU A 104 -15.84 4.28 -7.92
C LEU A 104 -15.45 5.69 -8.38
N THR A 105 -15.23 5.90 -9.67
CA THR A 105 -14.91 7.21 -10.23
C THR A 105 -16.12 8.14 -10.11
N ALA A 106 -17.28 7.68 -10.57
CA ALA A 106 -18.52 8.44 -10.60
C ALA A 106 -19.10 8.76 -9.21
N SER A 107 -18.93 7.88 -8.23
CA SER A 107 -19.37 8.16 -6.86
C SER A 107 -18.39 9.04 -6.08
N GLY A 108 -17.18 9.32 -6.58
CA GLY A 108 -16.10 9.89 -5.76
C GLY A 108 -15.53 8.89 -4.74
N GLY A 109 -15.70 7.59 -5.00
CA GLY A 109 -15.20 6.47 -4.21
C GLY A 109 -13.69 6.20 -4.39
N SER A 110 -13.05 6.86 -5.35
CA SER A 110 -11.60 6.85 -5.53
C SER A 110 -11.07 8.29 -5.59
N GLN A 111 -10.26 8.66 -4.59
CA GLN A 111 -9.54 9.95 -4.58
C GLN A 111 -8.06 9.72 -4.94
N CYS A 112 -7.22 9.33 -3.97
CA CYS A 112 -5.81 9.03 -4.24
C CYS A 112 -5.60 7.69 -4.97
N GLY A 113 -6.60 6.81 -5.00
CA GLY A 113 -6.57 5.52 -5.70
C GLY A 113 -5.80 4.38 -5.02
N PHE A 114 -5.04 4.65 -3.94
CA PHE A 114 -4.11 3.65 -3.40
C PHE A 114 -4.81 2.43 -2.77
N CYS A 115 -5.86 2.64 -1.97
CA CYS A 115 -6.59 1.52 -1.37
C CYS A 115 -7.58 0.84 -2.32
N THR A 116 -7.89 1.48 -3.45
CA THR A 116 -9.02 1.12 -4.30
C THR A 116 -8.92 -0.28 -4.92
N PRO A 117 -7.76 -0.73 -5.46
CA PRO A 117 -7.59 -2.11 -5.95
C PRO A 117 -7.95 -3.19 -4.93
N GLY A 118 -7.48 -3.04 -3.68
CA GLY A 118 -7.76 -3.98 -2.60
C GLY A 118 -9.24 -3.99 -2.20
N ILE A 119 -9.87 -2.81 -2.17
CA ILE A 119 -11.30 -2.66 -1.92
C ILE A 119 -12.12 -3.36 -3.00
N ILE A 120 -11.77 -3.19 -4.28
CA ILE A 120 -12.43 -3.88 -5.40
C ILE A 120 -12.34 -5.39 -5.21
N CYS A 121 -11.13 -5.94 -5.00
CA CYS A 121 -10.96 -7.37 -4.77
C CYS A 121 -11.75 -7.87 -3.56
N ARG A 122 -11.81 -7.07 -2.48
CA ARG A 122 -12.56 -7.43 -1.28
C ARG A 122 -14.07 -7.53 -1.53
N LEU A 123 -14.64 -6.50 -2.16
CA LEU A 123 -16.08 -6.42 -2.42
C LEU A 123 -16.51 -7.41 -3.50
N GLU A 124 -15.72 -7.56 -4.56
CA GLU A 124 -15.96 -8.56 -5.60
C GLU A 124 -15.95 -9.97 -5.02
N GLY A 125 -14.95 -10.31 -4.20
CA GLY A 125 -14.86 -11.67 -3.65
C GLY A 125 -15.95 -12.02 -2.63
N VAL A 126 -16.55 -11.05 -1.93
CA VAL A 126 -17.76 -11.33 -1.13
C VAL A 126 -19.01 -11.41 -2.01
N ALA A 127 -19.12 -10.60 -3.06
CA ALA A 127 -20.23 -10.66 -4.02
C ALA A 127 -20.26 -11.99 -4.79
N MET A 128 -19.10 -12.51 -5.20
CA MET A 128 -18.95 -13.84 -5.80
C MET A 128 -19.45 -14.98 -4.90
N LYS A 129 -19.54 -14.74 -3.59
CA LYS A 129 -20.07 -15.68 -2.59
C LYS A 129 -21.53 -15.40 -2.23
N GLY A 130 -22.21 -14.56 -2.99
CA GLY A 130 -23.64 -14.25 -2.81
C GLY A 130 -23.94 -13.10 -1.85
N ALA A 131 -22.95 -12.30 -1.46
CA ALA A 131 -23.20 -11.10 -0.67
C ALA A 131 -23.94 -10.03 -1.51
N ASP A 132 -25.01 -9.47 -0.96
CA ASP A 132 -25.72 -8.34 -1.58
C ASP A 132 -25.02 -7.03 -1.25
N LEU A 133 -24.34 -6.42 -2.22
CA LEU A 133 -23.65 -5.14 -2.01
C LEU A 133 -24.59 -3.93 -1.96
N THR A 134 -25.90 -4.11 -2.12
CA THR A 134 -26.87 -3.04 -1.84
C THR A 134 -27.21 -2.93 -0.35
N ASP A 135 -26.91 -3.98 0.43
CA ASP A 135 -27.01 -3.95 1.89
C ASP A 135 -25.77 -3.28 2.49
N ARG A 136 -26.01 -2.16 3.18
CA ARG A 136 -24.96 -1.37 3.82
C ARG A 136 -24.19 -2.17 4.88
N ASP A 137 -24.88 -2.97 5.69
CA ASP A 137 -24.23 -3.70 6.80
C ASP A 137 -23.31 -4.80 6.25
N VAL A 138 -23.70 -5.40 5.13
CA VAL A 138 -22.87 -6.37 4.40
C VAL A 138 -21.58 -5.70 3.88
N VAL A 139 -21.70 -4.53 3.24
CA VAL A 139 -20.54 -3.77 2.74
C VAL A 139 -19.65 -3.31 3.89
N ASP A 140 -20.23 -2.76 4.97
CA ASP A 140 -19.49 -2.28 6.13
C ASP A 140 -18.71 -3.42 6.80
N LYS A 141 -19.36 -4.58 7.00
CA LYS A 141 -18.71 -5.78 7.55
C LYS A 141 -17.60 -6.29 6.65
N ALA A 142 -17.79 -6.26 5.33
CA ALA A 142 -16.75 -6.65 4.38
C ALA A 142 -15.52 -5.73 4.47
N LEU A 143 -15.73 -4.43 4.67
CA LEU A 143 -14.68 -3.41 4.69
C LEU A 143 -14.07 -3.13 6.08
N LEU A 144 -14.56 -3.75 7.17
CA LEU A 144 -13.98 -3.59 8.51
C LEU A 144 -12.44 -3.80 8.57
N ALA A 145 -11.91 -4.64 7.69
CA ALA A 145 -10.47 -4.95 7.59
C ALA A 145 -9.76 -4.18 6.46
N HIS A 146 -10.32 -3.06 6.00
CA HIS A 146 -9.72 -2.16 5.02
C HIS A 146 -9.61 -0.75 5.59
N LEU A 147 -8.58 -0.03 5.16
CA LEU A 147 -8.40 1.38 5.48
C LEU A 147 -8.53 2.22 4.21
N CYS A 148 -9.19 3.36 4.34
CA CYS A 148 -9.21 4.43 3.35
C CYS A 148 -9.10 5.75 4.12
N ARG A 149 -8.09 6.56 3.80
CA ARG A 149 -7.87 7.83 4.50
C ARG A 149 -8.57 9.02 3.84
N CYS A 150 -9.05 8.86 2.61
CA CYS A 150 -9.52 9.95 1.77
C CYS A 150 -11.05 10.13 1.77
N THR A 151 -11.81 9.04 1.63
CA THR A 151 -13.21 9.13 1.16
C THR A 151 -14.26 9.20 2.25
N GLY A 152 -13.92 8.84 3.50
CA GLY A 152 -14.93 8.70 4.56
C GLY A 152 -15.96 7.59 4.31
N TRP A 153 -15.67 6.65 3.40
CA TRP A 153 -16.43 5.41 3.10
C TRP A 153 -17.77 5.54 2.39
N GLN A 154 -18.50 6.65 2.55
CA GLN A 154 -19.85 6.77 2.01
C GLN A 154 -19.89 6.61 0.48
N THR A 155 -18.96 7.25 -0.25
CA THR A 155 -18.86 7.15 -1.71
C THR A 155 -18.42 5.77 -2.21
N ILE A 156 -17.70 5.00 -1.38
CA ILE A 156 -17.35 3.60 -1.68
C ILE A 156 -18.59 2.71 -1.58
N ARG A 157 -19.48 2.95 -0.59
CA ARG A 157 -20.76 2.23 -0.46
C ARG A 157 -21.66 2.51 -1.64
N GLU A 158 -21.76 3.77 -2.05
CA GLU A 158 -22.53 4.18 -3.24
C GLU A 158 -22.03 3.46 -4.50
N ALA A 159 -20.71 3.36 -4.68
CA ALA A 159 -20.11 2.60 -5.77
C ALA A 159 -20.44 1.09 -5.68
N ALA A 160 -20.37 0.49 -4.49
CA ALA A 160 -20.70 -0.92 -4.28
C ALA A 160 -22.17 -1.23 -4.66
N THR A 161 -23.10 -0.38 -4.23
CA THR A 161 -24.52 -0.45 -4.62
C THR A 161 -24.68 -0.30 -6.14
N ALA A 162 -23.99 0.66 -6.75
CA ALA A 162 -24.04 0.90 -8.18
C ALA A 162 -23.48 -0.27 -9.00
N VAL A 163 -22.47 -0.99 -8.49
CA VAL A 163 -21.94 -2.22 -9.10
C VAL A 163 -22.95 -3.36 -8.97
N ALA A 164 -23.57 -3.55 -7.80
CA ALA A 164 -24.58 -4.59 -7.62
C ALA A 164 -25.81 -4.36 -8.52
N ILE A 165 -26.29 -3.12 -8.63
CA ILE A 165 -27.41 -2.77 -9.52
C ILE A 165 -26.98 -2.81 -10.99
N GLY A 166 -25.80 -2.27 -11.34
CA GLY A 166 -25.29 -2.25 -12.70
C GLY A 166 -25.02 -3.64 -13.26
N ALA A 167 -24.59 -4.58 -12.43
CA ALA A 167 -24.50 -6.00 -12.78
C ALA A 167 -25.86 -6.62 -13.20
N ARG A 168 -26.98 -5.95 -12.88
CA ARG A 168 -28.35 -6.40 -13.14
C ARG A 168 -29.03 -5.65 -14.30
N ASN A 169 -28.39 -4.64 -14.93
CA ASN A 169 -29.03 -3.84 -15.99
C ASN A 169 -28.09 -3.55 -17.20
N PRO A 170 -28.36 -4.12 -18.38
CA PRO A 170 -27.59 -3.88 -19.61
C PRO A 170 -27.79 -2.48 -20.24
N GLU A 171 -28.87 -1.76 -19.93
CA GLU A 171 -29.19 -0.43 -20.50
C GLU A 171 -28.74 0.71 -19.58
N ARG A 172 -27.51 0.62 -19.06
CA ARG A 172 -27.01 1.55 -18.05
C ARG A 172 -26.83 2.95 -18.65
N GLN A 173 -27.43 3.97 -18.04
CA GLN A 173 -27.10 5.36 -18.36
C GLN A 173 -25.63 5.63 -18.03
N PRO A 174 -24.90 6.37 -18.87
CA PRO A 174 -23.53 6.76 -18.59
C PRO A 174 -23.46 7.54 -17.28
N LEU A 175 -22.40 7.28 -16.52
CA LEU A 175 -22.22 7.87 -15.20
C LEU A 175 -21.91 9.38 -15.32
N ASP A 176 -22.54 10.17 -14.44
CA ASP A 176 -22.43 11.62 -14.42
C ASP A 176 -21.16 12.08 -13.67
N ASN A 177 -20.03 12.08 -14.39
CA ASN A 177 -18.75 12.57 -13.87
C ASN A 177 -18.79 14.07 -13.53
N GLU A 178 -19.68 14.85 -14.13
CA GLU A 178 -19.84 16.27 -13.85
C GLU A 178 -20.48 16.47 -12.47
N ALA A 179 -21.50 15.69 -12.13
CA ALA A 179 -22.07 15.66 -10.80
C ALA A 179 -21.04 15.22 -9.74
N ALA A 180 -20.21 14.22 -10.05
CA ALA A 180 -19.13 13.76 -9.17
C ALA A 180 -18.11 14.88 -8.89
N ALA A 181 -17.65 15.56 -9.95
CA ALA A 181 -16.73 16.69 -9.84
C ALA A 181 -17.35 17.87 -9.07
N ARG A 182 -18.63 18.15 -9.29
CA ARG A 182 -19.38 19.20 -8.57
C ARG A 182 -19.51 18.88 -7.08
N ARG A 183 -19.81 17.64 -6.71
CA ARG A 183 -19.85 17.19 -5.31
C ARG A 183 -18.50 17.39 -4.64
N ALA A 184 -17.42 16.94 -5.28
CA ALA A 184 -16.06 17.14 -4.77
C ALA A 184 -15.71 18.62 -4.59
N PHE A 185 -16.13 19.49 -5.52
CA PHE A 185 -15.95 20.93 -5.38
C PHE A 185 -16.72 21.52 -4.20
N ILE A 186 -17.97 21.09 -3.97
CA ILE A 186 -18.77 21.53 -2.81
C ILE A 186 -18.13 21.07 -1.50
N GLU A 187 -17.64 19.84 -1.43
CA GLU A 187 -17.07 19.25 -0.22
C GLU A 187 -15.65 19.73 0.08
N GLY A 188 -14.82 19.95 -0.95
CA GLY A 188 -13.37 20.18 -0.82
C GLY A 188 -12.82 21.44 -1.49
N GLY A 189 -13.65 22.22 -2.18
CA GLY A 189 -13.23 23.45 -2.87
C GLY A 189 -12.40 23.23 -4.15
N ALA A 190 -12.24 21.98 -4.59
CA ALA A 190 -11.53 21.61 -5.81
C ALA A 190 -12.29 20.50 -6.56
N PRO A 191 -12.36 20.56 -7.90
CA PRO A 191 -12.99 19.49 -8.67
C PRO A 191 -12.17 18.19 -8.58
N GLN A 192 -12.85 17.06 -8.55
CA GLN A 192 -12.20 15.76 -8.68
C GLN A 192 -11.83 15.51 -10.15
N LEU A 193 -10.56 15.24 -10.42
CA LEU A 193 -10.02 14.91 -11.75
C LEU A 193 -9.51 13.46 -11.82
N VAL A 194 -10.15 12.57 -11.06
CA VAL A 194 -9.72 11.17 -10.93
C VAL A 194 -10.38 10.35 -12.02
N GLY A 195 -9.58 9.68 -12.85
CA GLY A 195 -10.07 8.77 -13.88
C GLY A 195 -10.13 7.29 -13.44
N PRO A 196 -10.76 6.41 -14.25
CA PRO A 196 -10.87 4.98 -13.97
C PRO A 196 -9.53 4.29 -13.69
N GLU A 197 -8.46 4.68 -14.37
CA GLU A 197 -7.11 4.13 -14.17
C GLU A 197 -6.62 4.32 -12.73
N VAL A 198 -6.96 5.43 -12.07
CA VAL A 198 -6.59 5.68 -10.67
C VAL A 198 -7.34 4.75 -9.73
N ALA A 199 -8.62 4.45 -10.01
CA ALA A 199 -9.40 3.47 -9.27
C ALA A 199 -8.82 2.05 -9.40
N LEU A 200 -8.20 1.74 -10.55
CA LEU A 200 -7.47 0.50 -10.80
C LEU A 200 -6.03 0.52 -10.26
N GLY A 201 -5.65 1.56 -9.51
CA GLY A 201 -4.34 1.66 -8.88
C GLY A 201 -3.23 2.15 -9.80
N ARG A 202 -3.54 2.73 -10.96
CA ARG A 202 -2.57 3.27 -11.93
C ARG A 202 -2.42 4.78 -11.78
N GLY A 203 -2.39 5.25 -10.53
CA GLY A 203 -2.22 6.66 -10.21
C GLY A 203 -0.82 7.22 -10.44
N GLY A 204 0.18 6.36 -10.73
CA GLY A 204 1.58 6.78 -10.87
C GLY A 204 2.31 6.93 -9.52
N PHE A 205 2.01 6.05 -8.57
CA PHE A 205 2.69 6.00 -7.27
C PHE A 205 4.19 5.76 -7.46
N ALA A 206 5.03 6.48 -6.71
CA ALA A 206 6.48 6.47 -6.95
C ALA A 206 7.08 5.06 -6.80
N ALA A 207 6.59 4.27 -5.84
CA ALA A 207 7.05 2.90 -5.63
C ALA A 207 6.69 1.94 -6.78
N ASP A 208 5.69 2.30 -7.60
CA ASP A 208 5.20 1.52 -8.74
C ASP A 208 5.85 1.95 -10.06
N THR A 209 6.32 3.21 -10.17
CA THR A 209 6.93 3.75 -11.40
C THR A 209 8.44 3.57 -11.47
N ALA A 210 9.07 3.11 -10.38
CA ALA A 210 10.50 2.79 -10.38
C ALA A 210 10.82 1.66 -11.38
N PRO A 211 11.96 1.70 -12.06
CA PRO A 211 12.46 0.59 -12.86
C PRO A 211 12.44 -0.74 -12.10
N HIS A 212 12.11 -1.82 -12.80
CA HIS A 212 11.94 -3.15 -12.20
C HIS A 212 13.20 -3.69 -11.53
N ASP A 213 14.36 -3.36 -12.10
CA ASP A 213 15.69 -3.75 -11.63
C ASP A 213 16.34 -2.72 -10.69
N ALA A 214 15.60 -1.70 -10.25
CA ALA A 214 16.09 -0.72 -9.29
C ALA A 214 16.45 -1.38 -7.95
N LEU A 215 17.59 -0.99 -7.38
CA LEU A 215 17.93 -1.32 -6.00
C LEU A 215 16.92 -0.68 -5.04
N VAL A 216 16.71 -1.27 -3.88
CA VAL A 216 15.79 -0.74 -2.87
C VAL A 216 16.55 -0.32 -1.63
N ALA A 217 16.37 0.93 -1.22
CA ALA A 217 16.95 1.48 -0.01
C ALA A 217 15.89 1.67 1.07
N VAL A 218 16.20 1.20 2.29
CA VAL A 218 15.36 1.40 3.49
C VAL A 218 16.21 2.02 4.60
N PRO A 219 15.60 2.77 5.55
CA PRO A 219 16.34 3.33 6.67
C PRO A 219 17.01 2.27 7.55
N ASP A 220 18.23 2.52 8.00
CA ASP A 220 18.96 1.66 8.95
C ASP A 220 19.72 2.54 9.95
N GLY A 221 19.19 2.67 11.17
CA GLY A 221 19.67 3.67 12.12
C GLY A 221 19.63 5.09 11.54
N ASP A 222 20.74 5.79 11.56
CA ASP A 222 20.88 7.12 10.92
C ASP A 222 21.26 7.04 9.43
N GLY A 223 21.51 5.82 8.92
CA GLY A 223 21.91 5.53 7.56
C GLY A 223 20.83 4.83 6.73
N TRP A 224 21.30 4.11 5.70
CA TRP A 224 20.46 3.43 4.72
C TRP A 224 21.08 2.07 4.39
N PHE A 225 20.24 1.05 4.34
CA PHE A 225 20.61 -0.25 3.79
C PHE A 225 20.05 -0.37 2.37
N VAL A 226 20.88 -0.81 1.42
CA VAL A 226 20.51 -0.99 0.01
C VAL A 226 20.52 -2.47 -0.33
N GLY A 227 19.36 -2.99 -0.72
CA GLY A 227 19.17 -4.37 -1.15
C GLY A 227 18.81 -4.49 -2.63
N ALA A 228 18.89 -5.71 -3.15
CA ALA A 228 18.46 -6.02 -4.52
C ALA A 228 16.94 -5.88 -4.71
N ASP A 229 16.17 -6.08 -3.63
CA ASP A 229 14.74 -5.82 -3.56
C ASP A 229 14.33 -5.39 -2.14
N LEU A 230 13.04 -5.13 -1.92
CA LEU A 230 12.53 -4.64 -0.64
C LEU A 230 12.68 -5.65 0.51
N ASP A 231 12.55 -6.95 0.22
CA ASP A 231 12.70 -8.01 1.23
C ASP A 231 14.16 -8.12 1.65
N ALA A 232 15.08 -8.17 0.68
CA ALA A 232 16.52 -8.16 0.93
C ALA A 232 16.97 -6.90 1.70
N ALA A 233 16.42 -5.72 1.34
CA ALA A 233 16.74 -4.48 2.03
C ALA A 233 16.25 -4.47 3.49
N ARG A 234 15.02 -4.96 3.75
CA ARG A 234 14.46 -5.08 5.10
C ARG A 234 15.21 -6.08 5.96
N VAL A 235 15.52 -7.26 5.42
CA VAL A 235 16.30 -8.30 6.12
C VAL A 235 17.69 -7.77 6.47
N GLY A 236 18.36 -7.11 5.52
CA GLY A 236 19.69 -6.53 5.73
C GLY A 236 19.72 -5.42 6.78
N ALA A 237 18.71 -4.56 6.82
CA ALA A 237 18.53 -3.54 7.85
C ALA A 237 18.02 -4.09 9.20
N GLY A 238 17.86 -5.41 9.35
CA GLY A 238 17.32 -6.02 10.57
C GLY A 238 15.87 -5.60 10.89
N LYS A 239 15.11 -5.13 9.89
CA LYS A 239 13.75 -4.62 10.09
C LYS A 239 12.76 -5.76 10.29
N VAL A 240 12.40 -6.00 11.55
CA VAL A 240 11.28 -6.88 11.94
C VAL A 240 10.02 -6.04 12.11
N GLN A 241 9.36 -5.74 10.99
CA GLN A 241 8.13 -4.95 10.96
C GLN A 241 6.96 -5.65 11.68
N GLY A 242 6.15 -4.90 12.43
CA GLY A 242 4.98 -5.42 13.16
C GLY A 242 5.19 -5.63 14.65
N ARG A 243 6.33 -5.20 15.21
CA ARG A 243 6.47 -5.03 16.66
C ARG A 243 5.75 -3.76 17.09
N ARG A 244 5.19 -3.74 18.30
CA ARG A 244 4.57 -2.55 18.89
C ARG A 244 5.59 -1.41 19.00
N SER A 245 5.68 -0.57 17.97
CA SER A 245 6.39 0.70 17.99
C SER A 245 5.46 1.82 18.49
N THR A 246 4.71 1.56 19.58
CA THR A 246 3.82 2.57 20.17
C THR A 246 4.68 3.68 20.73
N VAL A 247 4.93 4.70 19.92
CA VAL A 247 5.53 5.95 20.37
C VAL A 247 4.50 6.63 21.26
N ARG A 248 4.93 7.04 22.46
CA ARG A 248 4.06 7.79 23.37
C ARG A 248 3.69 9.12 22.70
N ALA A 249 2.38 9.38 22.59
CA ALA A 249 1.87 10.64 22.10
C ALA A 249 2.09 11.71 23.19
N GLU A 250 3.09 12.56 22.99
CA GLU A 250 3.39 13.68 23.88
C GLU A 250 3.12 15.00 23.13
N PRO A 251 2.47 16.00 23.77
CA PRO A 251 2.34 17.32 23.17
C PRO A 251 3.71 17.90 22.81
N PRO A 252 3.90 18.42 21.59
CA PRO A 252 5.21 18.89 21.15
C PRO A 252 5.65 20.19 21.82
N LEU A 253 4.71 20.91 22.46
CA LEU A 253 4.96 22.19 23.10
C LEU A 253 4.63 22.09 24.59
N SER A 254 5.54 22.60 25.42
CA SER A 254 5.27 22.85 26.84
C SER A 254 4.23 23.95 26.98
N VAL A 255 3.43 23.89 28.05
CA VAL A 255 2.57 25.01 28.44
C VAL A 255 3.47 26.16 28.86
N PRO A 256 3.34 27.37 28.29
CA PRO A 256 4.10 28.53 28.76
C PRO A 256 3.81 28.81 30.23
N ALA A 257 4.80 29.30 30.98
CA ALA A 257 4.58 29.69 32.37
C ALA A 257 3.58 30.87 32.44
N GLY A 258 2.63 30.80 33.35
CA GLY A 258 1.61 31.84 33.52
C GLY A 258 0.40 31.35 34.32
N ASP A 259 -0.44 32.30 34.75
CA ASP A 259 -1.69 32.00 35.45
C ASP A 259 -2.82 31.89 34.43
N TRP A 260 -3.00 30.68 33.90
CA TRP A 260 -3.95 30.39 32.83
C TRP A 260 -5.29 29.94 33.41
N VAL A 261 -6.38 30.54 32.93
CA VAL A 261 -7.75 30.09 33.30
C VAL A 261 -8.02 28.66 32.81
N HIS A 262 -7.55 28.33 31.60
CA HIS A 262 -7.59 26.98 31.05
C HIS A 262 -6.37 26.71 30.17
N THR A 263 -5.99 25.44 30.05
CA THR A 263 -4.93 24.99 29.15
C THR A 263 -5.45 23.87 28.26
N LEU A 264 -5.31 24.01 26.94
CA LEU A 264 -5.55 22.96 25.96
C LEU A 264 -4.22 22.56 25.32
N ARG A 265 -3.96 21.25 25.27
CA ARG A 265 -2.81 20.67 24.57
C ARG A 265 -3.30 19.59 23.63
N THR A 266 -2.82 19.65 22.40
CA THR A 266 -3.02 18.58 21.42
C THR A 266 -1.72 17.81 21.24
N CYS A 267 -1.84 16.51 20.99
CA CYS A 267 -0.70 15.72 20.57
C CYS A 267 -0.53 15.84 19.05
N TRP A 268 0.64 15.40 18.59
CA TRP A 268 0.87 15.24 17.16
C TRP A 268 -0.15 14.26 16.55
N ILE A 269 -0.79 14.66 15.45
CA ILE A 269 -1.71 13.79 14.69
C ILE A 269 -0.93 13.20 13.51
N GLU A 270 -0.75 11.89 13.53
CA GLU A 270 -0.16 11.20 12.38
C GLU A 270 -1.14 11.22 11.19
N PRO A 271 -0.70 11.68 10.00
CA PRO A 271 -1.54 11.85 8.81
C PRO A 271 -2.27 10.58 8.34
N ALA A 272 -1.66 9.41 8.54
CA ALA A 272 -2.17 8.09 8.25
C ALA A 272 -2.50 7.84 6.77
N TYR A 273 -1.74 8.44 5.86
CA TYR A 273 -1.78 8.04 4.45
C TYR A 273 -1.26 6.62 4.28
N LEU A 274 -1.81 5.92 3.29
CA LEU A 274 -1.58 4.49 3.09
C LEU A 274 -0.37 4.21 2.21
N GLU A 275 -0.08 5.07 1.23
CA GLU A 275 1.14 5.00 0.43
C GLU A 275 2.30 5.61 1.21
N THR A 276 3.16 4.77 1.78
CA THR A 276 4.35 5.23 2.49
C THR A 276 5.26 6.04 1.56
N ASP A 277 6.09 6.89 2.15
CA ASP A 277 6.98 7.76 1.37
C ASP A 277 7.94 6.93 0.54
N ALA A 278 7.94 7.19 -0.76
CA ALA A 278 8.79 6.55 -1.73
C ALA A 278 9.28 7.56 -2.76
N VAL A 279 10.56 7.44 -3.13
CA VAL A 279 11.21 8.23 -4.17
C VAL A 279 12.17 7.31 -4.90
N TRP A 280 12.34 7.46 -6.21
CA TRP A 280 13.42 6.77 -6.93
C TRP A 280 14.20 7.74 -7.81
N CYS A 281 15.43 7.38 -8.17
CA CYS A 281 16.29 8.19 -9.01
C CYS A 281 17.24 7.31 -9.82
N GLU A 282 17.47 7.68 -11.08
CA GLU A 282 18.55 7.16 -11.92
C GLU A 282 19.89 7.82 -11.57
N PRO A 283 21.04 7.17 -11.82
CA PRO A 283 22.36 7.78 -11.63
C PRO A 283 22.50 9.07 -12.44
N GLY A 284 22.78 10.19 -11.76
CA GLY A 284 22.89 11.51 -12.39
C GLY A 284 21.56 12.11 -12.87
N GLY A 285 20.42 11.45 -12.62
CA GLY A 285 19.09 11.92 -12.99
C GLY A 285 18.43 12.82 -11.96
N GLU A 286 17.18 13.20 -12.24
CA GLU A 286 16.31 13.90 -11.30
C GLU A 286 15.39 12.93 -10.56
N PRO A 287 15.22 13.06 -9.23
CA PRO A 287 14.38 12.15 -8.47
C PRO A 287 12.90 12.22 -8.86
N VAL A 288 12.25 11.07 -8.95
CA VAL A 288 10.81 10.90 -9.12
C VAL A 288 10.22 10.55 -7.76
N GLY A 289 9.53 11.54 -7.17
CA GLY A 289 8.99 11.47 -5.82
C GLY A 289 7.47 11.66 -5.76
N PRO A 290 6.90 11.67 -4.56
CA PRO A 290 5.47 11.47 -4.34
C PRO A 290 4.65 12.75 -4.53
N LEU A 291 5.17 13.78 -5.22
CA LEU A 291 4.56 15.11 -5.34
C LEU A 291 3.13 15.11 -5.90
N LEU A 292 2.61 13.96 -6.33
CA LEU A 292 1.25 13.82 -6.83
C LEU A 292 0.39 12.71 -6.21
N ASN A 293 0.89 11.76 -5.39
CA ASN A 293 0.16 10.49 -5.22
C ASN A 293 0.03 9.94 -3.78
N GLY A 294 -1.01 9.11 -3.59
CA GLY A 294 -1.30 8.32 -2.38
C GLY A 294 -1.95 9.03 -1.18
N GLY A 295 -2.08 10.34 -1.25
CA GLY A 295 -2.54 11.19 -0.15
C GLY A 295 -1.36 11.66 0.70
N ALA A 296 -1.32 12.97 0.99
CA ALA A 296 -0.25 13.59 1.77
C ALA A 296 -0.78 14.19 3.08
N PHE A 297 -1.99 14.76 3.07
CA PHE A 297 -2.60 15.43 4.23
C PHE A 297 -1.65 16.42 4.93
N GLY A 298 -0.86 17.15 4.13
CA GLY A 298 0.14 18.12 4.58
C GLY A 298 1.54 17.56 4.90
N ALA A 299 1.75 16.24 4.82
CA ALA A 299 2.95 15.58 5.34
C ALA A 299 4.00 15.18 4.29
N LYS A 300 3.74 15.30 3.00
CA LYS A 300 4.74 15.04 1.94
C LYS A 300 5.29 16.36 1.39
N SER A 301 5.93 17.15 2.26
CA SER A 301 6.43 18.50 1.95
C SER A 301 7.95 18.67 2.12
N ASP A 302 8.67 17.59 2.44
CA ASP A 302 10.12 17.56 2.64
C ASP A 302 10.79 16.83 1.48
N ASP A 303 11.80 17.45 0.88
CA ASP A 303 12.54 16.94 -0.27
C ASP A 303 13.73 16.04 0.11
N SER A 304 14.05 15.86 1.39
CA SER A 304 15.23 15.10 1.83
C SER A 304 15.29 13.65 1.30
N LEU A 305 14.15 13.00 1.07
CA LEU A 305 14.13 11.67 0.44
C LEU A 305 14.60 11.70 -1.02
N ARG A 306 14.38 12.82 -1.72
CA ARG A 306 14.89 13.05 -3.08
C ARG A 306 16.40 13.14 -3.06
N ASP A 307 16.98 13.87 -2.10
CA ASP A 307 18.44 13.97 -1.96
C ASP A 307 19.08 12.61 -1.65
N VAL A 308 18.45 11.82 -0.78
CA VAL A 308 18.90 10.45 -0.49
C VAL A 308 18.87 9.58 -1.75
N ALA A 309 17.76 9.58 -2.50
CA ALA A 309 17.63 8.76 -3.71
C ALA A 309 18.70 9.14 -4.74
N LYS A 310 18.92 10.45 -4.96
CA LYS A 310 19.94 10.97 -5.87
C LYS A 310 21.35 10.53 -5.46
N ARG A 311 21.68 10.69 -4.18
CA ARG A 311 23.00 10.30 -3.64
C ARG A 311 23.25 8.79 -3.79
N LEU A 312 22.31 7.96 -3.35
CA LEU A 312 22.45 6.50 -3.41
C LEU A 312 22.52 5.99 -4.86
N ALA A 313 21.73 6.57 -5.78
CA ALA A 313 21.80 6.20 -7.19
C ALA A 313 23.18 6.49 -7.80
N CYS A 314 23.78 7.64 -7.48
CA CYS A 314 25.14 7.96 -7.89
C CYS A 314 26.19 7.04 -7.25
N GLU A 315 26.07 6.73 -5.96
CA GLU A 315 27.00 5.85 -5.24
C GLU A 315 27.01 4.41 -5.79
N HIS A 316 25.83 3.89 -6.16
CA HIS A 316 25.68 2.52 -6.67
C HIS A 316 25.77 2.39 -8.19
N GLY A 317 25.78 3.52 -8.93
CA GLY A 317 25.77 3.52 -10.40
C GLY A 317 24.55 2.82 -11.01
N ARG A 318 23.44 2.71 -10.27
CA ARG A 318 22.18 2.08 -10.67
C ARG A 318 20.99 2.87 -10.12
N CYS A 319 19.81 2.70 -10.72
CA CYS A 319 18.59 3.24 -10.16
C CYS A 319 18.39 2.76 -8.71
N VAL A 320 18.08 3.68 -7.80
CA VAL A 320 17.76 3.37 -6.41
C VAL A 320 16.36 3.91 -6.08
N LYS A 321 15.50 3.02 -5.61
CA LYS A 321 14.20 3.32 -5.01
C LYS A 321 14.33 3.36 -3.49
N VAL A 322 14.18 4.53 -2.91
CA VAL A 322 14.10 4.76 -1.47
C VAL A 322 12.66 4.60 -1.01
N VAL A 323 12.42 3.76 0.00
CA VAL A 323 11.08 3.48 0.52
C VAL A 323 11.10 3.48 2.04
N TYR A 324 10.16 4.21 2.64
CA TYR A 324 9.81 4.08 4.04
C TYR A 324 8.81 2.94 4.24
N ASP A 325 8.99 2.18 5.31
CA ASP A 325 7.90 1.36 5.84
C ASP A 325 6.96 2.21 6.70
N ARG A 326 5.88 1.60 7.21
CA ARG A 326 4.89 2.33 8.00
C ARG A 326 5.46 2.87 9.31
N GLU A 327 6.40 2.17 9.93
CA GLU A 327 7.05 2.59 11.17
C GLU A 327 7.99 3.78 10.90
N ASP A 328 8.71 3.79 9.77
CA ASP A 328 9.51 4.91 9.30
C ASP A 328 8.66 6.15 9.02
N VAL A 329 7.49 5.99 8.38
CA VAL A 329 6.56 7.12 8.16
C VAL A 329 6.16 7.76 9.49
N VAL A 330 5.82 6.94 10.47
CA VAL A 330 5.44 7.41 11.81
C VAL A 330 6.64 8.04 12.54
N ALA A 331 7.83 7.47 12.43
CA ALA A 331 9.01 7.93 13.17
C ALA A 331 9.71 9.13 12.52
N ARG A 332 9.77 9.17 11.19
CA ARG A 332 10.64 10.06 10.38
C ARG A 332 9.88 10.96 9.40
N GLY A 333 8.56 10.80 9.26
CA GLY A 333 7.75 11.68 8.40
C GLY A 333 7.91 13.15 8.78
N THR A 334 7.63 14.07 7.86
CA THR A 334 7.78 15.53 8.07
C THR A 334 7.08 16.03 9.33
N ALA A 335 5.95 15.40 9.59
CA ALA A 335 5.18 15.34 10.81
C ALA A 335 6.02 15.26 12.10
N THR A 336 6.92 14.28 12.18
CA THR A 336 7.80 14.02 13.32
C THR A 336 9.16 14.68 13.21
N ARG A 337 9.63 15.12 12.04
CA ARG A 337 10.91 15.86 11.92
C ARG A 337 10.88 17.24 12.59
N ARG A 338 9.71 17.87 12.72
CA ARG A 338 9.55 19.08 13.53
C ARG A 338 9.79 18.88 15.03
N ARG A 339 10.00 17.63 15.48
CA ARG A 339 10.28 17.24 16.87
C ARG A 339 11.71 17.56 17.33
N TRP A 340 12.61 17.97 16.42
CA TRP A 340 14.05 18.12 16.76
C TRP A 340 14.75 19.38 16.24
N ASN A 341 14.13 20.15 15.33
CA ASN A 341 14.74 21.34 14.73
C ASN A 341 14.14 22.68 15.22
N ARG A 342 13.57 22.72 16.43
CA ARG A 342 13.23 23.96 17.13
C ARG A 342 13.55 23.85 18.60
#